data_AF-A0A2D6MEC1-F1
#
_entry.id   AF-A0A2D6MEC1-F1
#
_cell.length_a   1.000
_cell.length_b   1.000
_cell.length_c   1.000
_cell.angle_alpha   90.00
_cell.angle_beta   90.00
_cell.angle_gamma   90.00
#
_symmetry.space_group_name_H-M   'P 1'
#
loop_
_entity.id
_entity.type
_entity.pdbx_description
1 polymer ?
#
loop_
_entity_poly.entity_id
_entity_poly.type
_entity_poly.pdbx_seq_one_letter_code
_entity_poly.pdbx_strand_id
1 'polypeptide(L)'
;MPLPIIHAPHYELTIPSTGQTIQYRPFLVKEEKILLMANEGGEPAEMVRAMKQIISNCIQDDYNTDNMPLFDVEYIFLKLRSKSVNEISEVGFQCPTCEVVNKIEIDLSEVEVTTDNNHTNKVELTDEIGLIMKYPQLDSINMSDLESADVDTVFNVVSSCIDSIYQGEEIYDSKDYTNDEIADFINNLTQQQFQQIQEFFDTMPKLSHTVDYDCSKCDYDEPLVLEGLQNFFA
;
A
#
# COMPACT_ATOMS: atom_id res chain seq x y z
N MET A 1 17.17 1.61 -41.28
CA MET A 1 18.08 2.18 -40.26
C MET A 1 17.29 2.27 -38.97
N PRO A 2 17.82 1.78 -37.83
CA PRO A 2 17.14 1.94 -36.55
C PRO A 2 17.06 3.44 -36.19
N LEU A 3 15.98 3.82 -35.51
CA LEU A 3 15.84 5.17 -34.96
C LEU A 3 16.89 5.40 -33.86
N PRO A 4 17.34 6.65 -33.64
CA PRO A 4 18.24 6.98 -32.55
C PRO A 4 17.58 6.70 -31.19
N ILE A 5 18.36 6.19 -30.24
CA ILE A 5 17.91 5.84 -28.88
C ILE A 5 18.24 7.01 -27.95
N ILE A 6 17.26 7.47 -27.19
CA ILE A 6 17.45 8.45 -26.12
C ILE A 6 17.62 7.68 -24.81
N HIS A 7 18.71 7.94 -24.10
CA HIS A 7 18.98 7.33 -22.80
C HIS A 7 18.29 8.13 -21.69
N ALA A 8 17.60 7.43 -20.78
CA ALA A 8 17.01 8.02 -19.60
C ALA A 8 18.03 8.07 -18.44
N PRO A 9 17.94 9.06 -17.55
CA PRO A 9 18.71 9.07 -16.30
C PRO A 9 18.24 7.93 -15.36
N HIS A 10 19.14 7.56 -14.44
CA HIS A 10 18.85 6.59 -13.38
C HIS A 10 18.87 7.29 -12.03
N TYR A 11 18.01 6.79 -11.15
CA TYR A 11 17.85 7.25 -9.79
C TYR A 11 17.90 6.07 -8.84
N GLU A 12 18.15 6.35 -7.57
CA GLU A 12 18.16 5.35 -6.51
C GLU A 12 17.02 5.66 -5.54
N LEU A 13 16.38 4.62 -5.02
CA LEU A 13 15.46 4.72 -3.89
C LEU A 13 15.75 3.58 -2.92
N THR A 14 15.46 3.81 -1.65
CA THR A 14 15.49 2.78 -0.61
C THR A 14 14.07 2.28 -0.35
N ILE A 15 13.88 0.96 -0.41
CA ILE A 15 12.59 0.31 -0.14
C ILE A 15 12.30 0.38 1.36
N PRO A 16 11.16 0.97 1.79
CA PRO A 16 10.84 1.15 3.20
C PRO A 16 10.86 -0.14 4.03
N SER A 17 10.26 -1.24 3.55
CA SER A 17 10.18 -2.47 4.37
C SER A 17 11.51 -3.21 4.54
N THR A 18 12.39 -3.19 3.53
CA THR A 18 13.62 -4.01 3.53
C THR A 18 14.89 -3.19 3.78
N GLY A 19 14.84 -1.87 3.58
CA GLY A 19 16.02 -1.02 3.54
C GLY A 19 16.93 -1.27 2.32
N GLN A 20 16.51 -2.13 1.38
CA GLN A 20 17.28 -2.39 0.16
C GLN A 20 17.22 -1.17 -0.76
N THR A 21 18.38 -0.76 -1.28
CA THR A 21 18.45 0.28 -2.31
C THR A 21 18.35 -0.35 -3.69
N ILE A 22 17.50 0.22 -4.54
CA ILE A 22 17.30 -0.22 -5.92
C ILE A 22 17.54 0.94 -6.89
N GLN A 23 17.95 0.60 -8.11
CA GLN A 23 18.08 1.56 -9.20
C GLN A 23 16.87 1.53 -10.13
N TYR A 24 16.39 2.70 -10.52
CA TYR A 24 15.22 2.85 -11.39
C TYR A 24 15.39 3.96 -12.41
N ARG A 25 14.56 3.92 -13.46
CA ARG A 25 14.42 5.01 -14.45
C ARG A 25 13.01 5.61 -14.43
N PRO A 26 12.83 6.87 -14.86
CA PRO A 26 11.50 7.43 -15.10
C PRO A 26 10.70 6.66 -16.17
N PHE A 27 9.39 6.91 -16.17
CA PHE A 27 8.47 6.45 -17.19
C PHE A 27 8.93 6.94 -18.56
N LEU A 28 8.84 6.04 -19.52
CA LEU A 28 8.83 6.40 -20.93
C LEU A 28 7.37 6.40 -21.39
N VAL A 29 7.14 6.89 -22.62
CA VAL A 29 5.81 6.94 -23.24
C VAL A 29 5.09 5.58 -23.21
N LYS A 30 5.82 4.47 -23.18
CA LYS A 30 5.24 3.12 -23.08
C LYS A 30 4.64 2.83 -21.70
N GLU A 31 5.24 3.31 -20.61
CA GLU A 31 4.69 3.18 -19.25
C GLU A 31 3.51 4.13 -19.04
N GLU A 32 3.60 5.36 -19.55
CA GLU A 32 2.48 6.31 -19.49
C GLU A 32 1.24 5.76 -20.19
N LYS A 33 1.43 5.10 -21.34
CA LYS A 33 0.35 4.42 -22.04
C LYS A 33 -0.31 3.31 -21.22
N ILE A 34 0.46 2.56 -20.43
CA ILE A 34 -0.08 1.50 -19.57
C ILE A 34 -1.01 2.12 -18.51
N LEU A 35 -0.60 3.24 -17.90
CA LEU A 35 -1.43 3.97 -16.92
C LEU A 35 -2.71 4.52 -17.55
N LEU A 36 -2.60 5.17 -18.71
CA LEU A 36 -3.77 5.72 -19.38
C LEU A 36 -4.80 4.63 -19.72
N MET A 37 -4.33 3.48 -20.21
CA MET A 37 -5.21 2.34 -20.50
C MET A 37 -5.88 1.77 -19.25
N ALA A 38 -5.14 1.65 -18.14
CA ALA A 38 -5.71 1.17 -16.88
C ALA A 38 -6.72 2.15 -16.28
N ASN A 39 -6.47 3.47 -16.43
CA ASN A 39 -7.40 4.50 -15.99
C ASN A 39 -8.70 4.54 -16.80
N GLU A 40 -8.64 4.23 -18.09
CA GLU A 40 -9.83 4.09 -18.94
C GLU A 40 -10.69 2.88 -18.58
N GLY A 41 -10.07 1.80 -18.09
CA GLY A 41 -10.76 0.58 -17.65
C GLY A 41 -11.57 0.76 -16.37
N GLY A 42 -11.13 1.65 -15.47
CA GLY A 42 -11.86 2.04 -14.26
C GLY A 42 -11.94 0.97 -13.17
N GLU A 43 -11.32 -0.20 -13.36
CA GLU A 43 -11.25 -1.25 -12.35
C GLU A 43 -10.00 -1.08 -11.46
N PRO A 44 -10.15 -0.99 -10.11
CA PRO A 44 -9.01 -0.87 -9.19
C PRO A 44 -7.95 -1.96 -9.39
N ALA A 45 -8.39 -3.19 -9.68
CA ALA A 45 -7.50 -4.31 -9.95
C ALA A 45 -6.63 -4.12 -11.20
N GLU A 46 -7.14 -3.44 -12.25
CA GLU A 46 -6.36 -3.14 -13.45
C GLU A 46 -5.30 -2.08 -13.19
N MET A 47 -5.66 -1.03 -12.42
CA MET A 47 -4.72 0.01 -12.01
C MET A 47 -3.54 -0.58 -11.23
N VAL A 48 -3.86 -1.49 -10.29
CA VAL A 48 -2.88 -2.16 -9.45
C VAL A 48 -1.94 -3.08 -10.25
N ARG A 49 -2.46 -3.83 -11.24
CA ARG A 49 -1.62 -4.61 -12.16
C ARG A 49 -0.74 -3.71 -13.02
N ALA A 50 -1.26 -2.59 -13.50
CA ALA A 50 -0.51 -1.60 -14.27
C ALA A 50 0.66 -1.04 -13.45
N MET A 51 0.45 -0.69 -12.18
CA MET A 51 1.52 -0.26 -11.27
C MET A 51 2.63 -1.31 -11.17
N LYS A 52 2.30 -2.58 -10.88
CA LYS A 52 3.29 -3.67 -10.84
C LYS A 52 4.10 -3.79 -12.12
N GLN A 53 3.40 -3.78 -13.26
CA GLN A 53 4.05 -3.88 -14.57
C GLN A 53 5.01 -2.70 -14.81
N ILE A 54 4.61 -1.50 -14.42
CA ILE A 54 5.43 -0.29 -14.59
C ILE A 54 6.65 -0.33 -13.69
N ILE A 55 6.49 -0.71 -12.43
CA ILE A 55 7.60 -0.87 -11.48
C ILE A 55 8.61 -1.87 -12.04
N SER A 56 8.15 -3.06 -12.46
CA SER A 56 9.00 -4.10 -13.06
C SER A 56 9.73 -3.61 -14.32
N ASN A 57 9.09 -2.79 -15.15
CA ASN A 57 9.72 -2.21 -16.35
C ASN A 57 10.76 -1.12 -16.04
N CYS A 58 10.66 -0.47 -14.87
CA CYS A 58 11.44 0.71 -14.52
C CYS A 58 12.58 0.42 -13.55
N ILE A 59 12.46 -0.60 -12.70
CA ILE A 59 13.55 -1.10 -11.86
C ILE A 59 14.57 -1.83 -12.75
N GLN A 60 15.86 -1.61 -12.50
CA GLN A 60 16.94 -2.26 -13.25
C GLN A 60 17.48 -3.52 -12.60
N ASP A 61 17.31 -3.62 -11.29
CA ASP A 61 17.67 -4.80 -10.51
C ASP A 61 16.64 -5.91 -10.74
N ASP A 62 17.07 -7.18 -10.63
CA ASP A 62 16.17 -8.34 -10.65
C ASP A 62 15.42 -8.43 -9.31
N TYR A 63 14.63 -7.39 -9.01
CA TYR A 63 13.84 -7.28 -7.80
C TYR A 63 12.48 -7.92 -8.03
N ASN A 64 12.16 -8.93 -7.22
CA ASN A 64 10.87 -9.59 -7.27
C ASN A 64 9.77 -8.69 -6.68
N THR A 65 8.95 -8.10 -7.54
CA THR A 65 7.82 -7.24 -7.17
C THR A 65 6.57 -8.01 -6.75
N ASP A 66 6.53 -9.34 -6.91
CA ASP A 66 5.31 -10.12 -6.69
C ASP A 66 4.98 -10.24 -5.19
N ASN A 67 6.01 -10.41 -4.36
CA ASN A 67 5.88 -10.59 -2.91
C ASN A 67 6.13 -9.30 -2.10
N MET A 68 6.02 -8.14 -2.76
CA MET A 68 6.27 -6.85 -2.11
C MET A 68 5.06 -6.41 -1.28
N PRO A 69 5.26 -5.85 -0.06
CA PRO A 69 4.21 -5.19 0.69
C PRO A 69 3.52 -4.09 -0.13
N LEU A 70 2.21 -3.92 0.04
CA LEU A 70 1.44 -2.94 -0.72
C LEU A 70 2.02 -1.52 -0.59
N PHE A 71 2.35 -1.08 0.63
CA PHE A 71 2.90 0.26 0.86
C PHE A 71 4.24 0.51 0.15
N ASP A 72 5.06 -0.54 -0.06
CA ASP A 72 6.31 -0.40 -0.82
C ASP A 72 6.02 -0.26 -2.32
N VAL A 73 5.06 -1.03 -2.85
CA VAL A 73 4.60 -0.90 -4.24
C VAL A 73 4.09 0.52 -4.47
N GLU A 74 3.26 1.01 -3.55
CA GLU A 74 2.70 2.35 -3.58
C GLU A 74 3.80 3.42 -3.55
N TYR A 75 4.73 3.31 -2.61
CA TYR A 75 5.86 4.23 -2.45
C TYR A 75 6.74 4.28 -3.70
N ILE A 76 7.16 3.12 -4.21
CA ILE A 76 8.02 3.03 -5.41
C ILE A 76 7.31 3.63 -6.61
N PHE A 77 6.02 3.31 -6.79
CA PHE A 77 5.22 3.87 -7.87
C PHE A 77 5.13 5.40 -7.78
N LEU A 78 4.94 5.94 -6.57
CA LEU A 78 4.85 7.38 -6.36
C LEU A 78 6.17 8.09 -6.68
N LYS A 79 7.31 7.56 -6.19
CA LYS A 79 8.64 8.11 -6.47
C LYS A 79 9.01 7.99 -7.95
N LEU A 80 8.53 6.94 -8.63
CA LEU A 80 8.65 6.81 -10.08
C LEU A 80 7.83 7.89 -10.80
N ARG A 81 6.55 8.04 -10.45
CA ARG A 81 5.65 8.99 -11.12
C ARG A 81 6.09 10.44 -10.92
N SER A 82 6.47 10.83 -9.71
CA SER A 82 6.93 12.19 -9.39
C SER A 82 8.12 12.62 -10.27
N LYS A 83 9.08 11.70 -10.52
CA LYS A 83 10.22 11.96 -11.41
C LYS A 83 9.92 11.89 -12.91
N SER A 84 8.73 11.44 -13.28
CA SER A 84 8.37 11.16 -14.67
C SER A 84 7.39 12.16 -15.27
N VAL A 85 6.43 12.63 -14.47
CA VAL A 85 5.32 13.46 -14.95
C VAL A 85 5.39 14.85 -14.34
N ASN A 86 5.08 14.94 -13.06
CA ASN A 86 5.15 16.16 -12.26
C ASN A 86 5.29 15.80 -10.78
N GLU A 87 5.99 16.62 -10.01
CA GLU A 87 6.11 16.45 -8.56
C GLU A 87 4.86 16.95 -7.84
N ILE A 88 4.09 17.86 -8.43
CA ILE A 88 2.83 18.37 -7.87
C ILE A 88 1.62 17.62 -8.49
N SER A 89 0.78 17.05 -7.64
CA SER A 89 -0.53 16.47 -7.99
C SER A 89 -1.67 17.33 -7.47
N GLU A 90 -2.69 17.58 -8.29
CA GLU A 90 -3.95 18.21 -7.85
C GLU A 90 -4.94 17.10 -7.46
N VAL A 91 -5.40 17.10 -6.20
CA VAL A 91 -6.42 16.17 -5.69
C VAL A 91 -7.70 16.93 -5.36
N GLY A 92 -8.84 16.34 -5.70
CA GLY A 92 -10.16 16.88 -5.37
C GLY A 92 -10.64 16.39 -4.02
N PHE A 93 -10.79 17.28 -3.04
CA PHE A 93 -11.32 16.95 -1.72
C PHE A 93 -12.71 17.54 -1.50
N GLN A 94 -13.71 16.69 -1.24
CA GLN A 94 -15.06 17.12 -0.91
C GLN A 94 -15.15 17.49 0.58
N CYS A 95 -15.43 18.75 0.88
CA CYS A 95 -15.60 19.22 2.25
C CYS A 95 -16.74 18.46 2.95
N PRO A 96 -16.52 17.90 4.16
CA PRO A 96 -17.54 17.14 4.88
C PRO A 96 -18.70 18.00 5.38
N THR A 97 -18.51 19.32 5.52
CA THR A 97 -19.52 20.23 6.05
C THR A 97 -20.39 20.87 4.96
N CYS A 98 -19.79 21.29 3.84
CA CYS A 98 -20.49 22.09 2.83
C CYS A 98 -20.55 21.44 1.43
N GLU A 99 -20.02 20.22 1.30
CA GLU A 99 -20.00 19.38 0.08
C GLU A 99 -19.30 20.03 -1.13
N VAL A 100 -18.61 21.16 -0.96
CA VAL A 100 -17.80 21.75 -2.03
C VAL A 100 -16.52 20.96 -2.20
N VAL A 101 -16.21 20.66 -3.46
CA VAL A 101 -14.94 20.08 -3.87
C VAL A 101 -13.90 21.18 -3.96
N ASN A 102 -12.85 21.08 -3.14
CA ASN A 102 -11.70 21.95 -3.13
C ASN A 102 -10.53 21.23 -3.83
N LYS A 103 -9.72 21.98 -4.57
CA LYS A 103 -8.51 21.45 -5.19
C LYS A 103 -7.33 21.69 -4.25
N ILE A 104 -6.61 20.63 -3.92
CA ILE A 104 -5.42 20.69 -3.07
C ILE A 104 -4.22 20.26 -3.91
N GLU A 105 -3.17 21.07 -3.91
CA GLU A 105 -1.88 20.72 -4.53
C GLU A 105 -1.03 19.96 -3.51
N ILE A 106 -0.54 18.78 -3.89
CA ILE A 106 0.30 17.93 -3.05
C ILE A 106 1.64 17.73 -3.73
N ASP A 107 2.72 17.97 -3.01
CA ASP A 107 4.06 17.59 -3.45
C ASP A 107 4.29 16.10 -3.21
N LEU A 108 4.25 15.31 -4.27
CA LEU A 108 4.46 13.87 -4.26
C LEU A 108 5.87 13.48 -3.78
N SER A 109 6.83 14.41 -3.77
CA SER A 109 8.17 14.17 -3.24
C SER A 109 8.20 14.13 -1.72
N GLU A 110 7.26 14.81 -1.04
CA GLU A 110 7.14 14.87 0.43
C GLU A 110 6.29 13.75 1.02
N VAL A 111 5.61 12.98 0.17
CA VAL A 111 4.86 11.80 0.59
C VAL A 111 5.83 10.66 0.87
N GLU A 112 5.76 10.14 2.08
CA GLU A 112 6.67 9.11 2.61
C GLU A 112 5.88 7.97 3.24
N VAL A 113 6.55 6.84 3.48
CA VAL A 113 5.96 5.77 4.28
C VAL A 113 6.17 6.10 5.76
N THR A 114 5.08 6.30 6.48
CA THR A 114 5.07 6.52 7.91
C THR A 114 4.69 5.24 8.63
N THR A 115 5.37 4.95 9.73
CA THR A 115 5.07 3.79 10.60
C THR A 115 4.84 4.30 12.01
N ASP A 116 3.85 3.74 12.71
CA ASP A 116 3.66 4.07 14.13
C ASP A 116 4.87 3.54 14.94
N ASN A 117 5.32 4.33 15.91
CA ASN A 117 6.47 3.94 16.74
C ASN A 117 6.24 2.65 17.56
N ASN A 118 4.97 2.30 17.81
CA ASN A 118 4.58 1.09 18.54
C ASN A 118 4.33 -0.10 17.62
N HIS A 119 4.51 0.06 16.31
CA HIS A 119 4.25 -1.01 15.36
C HIS A 119 5.21 -2.19 15.58
N THR A 120 4.65 -3.39 15.59
CA THR A 120 5.38 -4.66 15.72
C THR A 120 4.73 -5.69 14.83
N ASN A 121 5.53 -6.53 14.17
CA ASN A 121 5.04 -7.67 13.43
C ASN A 121 4.68 -8.87 14.33
N LYS A 122 4.99 -8.79 15.62
CA LYS A 122 4.68 -9.81 16.62
C LYS A 122 3.42 -9.42 17.39
N VAL A 123 2.38 -10.25 17.33
CA VAL A 123 1.12 -10.08 18.06
C VAL A 123 1.03 -11.14 19.15
N GLU A 124 1.08 -10.72 20.42
CA GLU A 124 1.03 -11.64 21.57
C GLU A 124 -0.43 -11.85 22.01
N LEU A 125 -0.99 -13.04 21.74
CA LEU A 125 -2.38 -13.37 22.03
C LEU A 125 -2.59 -13.86 23.47
N THR A 126 -1.59 -14.54 24.02
CA THR A 126 -1.50 -14.99 25.43
C THR A 126 -0.02 -15.00 25.87
N ASP A 127 0.25 -15.41 27.12
CA ASP A 127 1.62 -15.56 27.63
C ASP A 127 2.46 -16.60 26.87
N GLU A 128 1.81 -17.55 26.18
CA GLU A 128 2.47 -18.66 25.47
C GLU A 128 2.23 -18.65 23.97
N ILE A 129 1.12 -18.05 23.49
CA ILE A 129 0.70 -18.11 22.09
C ILE A 129 0.77 -16.71 21.46
N GLY A 130 1.30 -16.63 20.25
CA GLY A 130 1.19 -15.43 19.44
C GLY A 130 1.40 -15.67 17.96
N LEU A 131 1.39 -14.57 17.22
CA LEU A 131 1.48 -14.53 15.77
C LEU A 131 2.69 -13.72 15.35
N ILE A 132 3.36 -14.19 14.30
CA ILE A 132 4.24 -13.38 13.47
C ILE A 132 3.45 -13.03 12.22
N MET A 133 3.26 -11.75 12.01
CA MET A 133 2.53 -11.19 10.89
C MET A 133 3.50 -10.79 9.77
N LYS A 134 3.03 -10.90 8.54
CA LYS A 134 3.61 -10.27 7.35
C LYS A 134 2.64 -9.20 6.83
N TYR A 135 3.17 -8.25 6.08
CA TYR A 135 2.33 -7.20 5.52
C TYR A 135 1.48 -7.69 4.37
N PRO A 136 0.30 -7.07 4.16
CA PRO A 136 -0.52 -7.37 3.01
C PRO A 136 0.27 -7.14 1.72
N GLN A 137 0.28 -8.18 0.89
CA GLN A 137 0.82 -8.12 -0.46
C GLN A 137 -0.31 -7.82 -1.43
N LEU A 138 0.06 -7.29 -2.59
CA LEU A 138 -0.89 -6.92 -3.61
C LEU A 138 -1.63 -8.13 -4.21
N ASP A 139 -0.98 -9.30 -4.27
CA ASP A 139 -1.64 -10.53 -4.73
C ASP A 139 -2.50 -11.21 -3.65
N SER A 140 -2.32 -10.84 -2.37
CA SER A 140 -3.13 -11.35 -1.27
C SER A 140 -4.41 -10.53 -1.03
N ILE A 141 -4.53 -9.36 -1.68
CA ILE A 141 -5.71 -8.51 -1.59
C ILE A 141 -6.40 -8.44 -2.95
N ASN A 142 -7.58 -9.04 -3.07
CA ASN A 142 -8.48 -8.65 -4.14
C ASN A 142 -8.97 -7.23 -3.86
N MET A 143 -8.59 -6.27 -4.69
CA MET A 143 -9.01 -4.87 -4.54
C MET A 143 -10.54 -4.70 -4.61
N SER A 144 -11.23 -5.60 -5.31
CA SER A 144 -12.70 -5.69 -5.31
C SER A 144 -13.29 -6.10 -3.95
N ASP A 145 -12.52 -6.78 -3.11
CA ASP A 145 -12.95 -7.17 -1.77
C ASP A 145 -12.82 -5.99 -0.80
N LEU A 146 -11.88 -5.06 -1.02
CA LEU A 146 -11.73 -3.83 -0.22
C LEU A 146 -12.91 -2.85 -0.37
N GLU A 147 -13.66 -2.92 -1.46
CA GLU A 147 -14.89 -2.12 -1.65
C GLU A 147 -16.06 -2.66 -0.83
N SER A 148 -16.06 -3.96 -0.53
CA SER A 148 -16.99 -4.58 0.41
C SER A 148 -16.35 -4.64 1.79
N ALA A 149 -16.81 -3.81 2.72
CA ALA A 149 -16.51 -3.95 4.16
C ALA A 149 -17.19 -5.18 4.78
N ASP A 150 -17.30 -6.29 4.03
CA ASP A 150 -17.84 -7.54 4.52
C ASP A 150 -16.84 -8.21 5.45
N VAL A 151 -17.35 -8.86 6.48
CA VAL A 151 -16.57 -9.48 7.55
C VAL A 151 -15.64 -10.55 6.96
N ASP A 152 -16.14 -11.32 6.00
CA ASP A 152 -15.37 -12.40 5.36
C ASP A 152 -14.12 -11.87 4.64
N THR A 153 -14.18 -10.69 4.01
CA THR A 153 -13.00 -10.05 3.40
C THR A 153 -11.94 -9.74 4.45
N VAL A 154 -12.35 -9.12 5.56
CA VAL A 154 -11.42 -8.73 6.63
C VAL A 154 -10.72 -9.97 7.18
N PHE A 155 -11.46 -11.06 7.39
CA PHE A 155 -10.90 -12.33 7.85
C PHE A 155 -9.92 -12.94 6.83
N ASN A 156 -10.22 -12.88 5.54
CA ASN A 156 -9.32 -13.38 4.49
C ASN A 156 -8.01 -12.59 4.46
N VAL A 157 -8.07 -11.26 4.57
CA VAL A 157 -6.89 -10.40 4.64
C VAL A 157 -6.06 -10.75 5.88
N VAL A 158 -6.70 -10.83 7.05
CA VAL A 158 -6.02 -11.22 8.31
C VAL A 158 -5.31 -12.56 8.16
N SER A 159 -6.02 -13.58 7.67
CA SER A 159 -5.48 -14.93 7.49
C SER A 159 -4.28 -14.94 6.54
N SER A 160 -4.38 -14.21 5.43
CA SER A 160 -3.30 -14.11 4.45
C SER A 160 -2.04 -13.42 4.99
N CYS A 161 -2.18 -12.59 6.03
CA CYS A 161 -1.11 -11.84 6.67
C CYS A 161 -0.45 -12.58 7.84
N ILE A 162 -0.91 -13.78 8.20
CA ILE A 162 -0.22 -14.61 9.20
C ILE A 162 0.96 -15.30 8.50
N ASP A 163 2.17 -15.04 9.00
CA ASP A 163 3.38 -15.74 8.55
C ASP A 163 3.60 -17.02 9.37
N SER A 164 3.49 -16.92 10.69
CA SER A 164 3.54 -18.09 11.57
C SER A 164 2.78 -17.87 12.87
N ILE A 165 2.35 -18.98 13.47
CA ILE A 165 1.78 -19.04 14.81
C ILE A 165 2.83 -19.69 15.69
N TYR A 166 3.12 -19.13 16.86
CA TYR A 166 4.04 -19.77 17.81
C TYR A 166 3.32 -20.12 19.11
N GLN A 167 3.76 -21.21 19.74
CA GLN A 167 3.31 -21.64 21.06
C GLN A 167 4.53 -22.08 21.88
N GLY A 168 4.96 -21.23 22.83
CA GLY A 168 6.20 -21.44 23.58
C GLY A 168 7.42 -21.47 22.65
N GLU A 169 8.06 -22.63 22.52
CA GLU A 169 9.20 -22.84 21.61
C GLU A 169 8.80 -23.42 20.24
N GLU A 170 7.53 -23.83 20.07
CA GLU A 170 7.04 -24.41 18.82
C GLU A 170 6.60 -23.30 17.85
N ILE A 171 6.98 -23.43 16.58
CA ILE A 171 6.62 -22.51 15.50
C ILE A 171 5.88 -23.30 14.42
N TYR A 172 4.72 -22.79 14.04
CA TYR A 172 3.83 -23.33 13.02
C TYR A 172 3.80 -22.33 11.85
N ASP A 173 4.51 -22.64 10.76
CA ASP A 173 4.54 -21.78 9.55
C ASP A 173 3.18 -21.87 8.84
N SER A 174 2.59 -20.72 8.49
CA SER A 174 1.25 -20.68 7.89
C SER A 174 1.17 -21.43 6.55
N LYS A 175 2.29 -21.62 5.85
CA LYS A 175 2.34 -22.38 4.58
C LYS A 175 2.12 -23.88 4.77
N ASP A 176 2.30 -24.40 5.97
CA ASP A 176 2.10 -25.81 6.30
C ASP A 176 0.62 -26.13 6.59
N TYR A 177 -0.24 -25.11 6.64
CA TYR A 177 -1.66 -25.21 6.96
C TYR A 177 -2.53 -24.74 5.81
N THR A 178 -3.77 -25.23 5.80
CA THR A 178 -4.81 -24.75 4.88
C THR A 178 -5.39 -23.42 5.36
N ASN A 179 -5.94 -22.65 4.42
CA ASN A 179 -6.66 -21.41 4.76
C ASN A 179 -7.80 -21.67 5.76
N ASP A 180 -8.49 -22.81 5.66
CA ASP A 180 -9.57 -23.18 6.57
C ASP A 180 -9.05 -23.41 8.00
N GLU A 181 -7.89 -24.06 8.17
CA GLU A 181 -7.28 -24.27 9.49
C GLU A 181 -6.85 -22.95 10.15
N ILE A 182 -6.32 -22.02 9.36
CA ILE A 182 -5.96 -20.67 9.84
C ILE A 182 -7.22 -19.88 10.19
N ALA A 183 -8.25 -19.94 9.36
CA ALA A 183 -9.53 -19.28 9.62
C ALA A 183 -10.19 -19.82 10.89
N ASP A 184 -10.18 -21.14 11.09
CA ASP A 184 -10.66 -21.78 12.32
C ASP A 184 -9.87 -21.31 13.54
N PHE A 185 -8.55 -21.15 13.44
CA PHE A 185 -7.74 -20.57 14.52
C PHE A 185 -8.21 -19.15 14.88
N ILE A 186 -8.38 -18.27 13.89
CA ILE A 186 -8.81 -16.88 14.11
C ILE A 186 -10.23 -16.83 14.71
N ASN A 187 -11.15 -17.68 14.23
CA ASN A 187 -12.52 -17.76 14.71
C ASN A 187 -12.64 -18.19 16.19
N ASN A 188 -11.62 -18.88 16.70
CA ASN A 188 -11.55 -19.28 18.11
C ASN A 188 -10.92 -18.21 19.03
N LEU A 189 -10.47 -17.08 18.47
CA LEU A 189 -9.95 -15.97 19.26
C LEU A 189 -11.06 -15.21 19.98
N THR A 190 -10.73 -14.70 21.16
CA THR A 190 -11.58 -13.74 21.85
C THR A 190 -11.58 -12.39 21.13
N GLN A 191 -12.60 -11.56 21.37
CA GLN A 191 -12.64 -10.20 20.82
C GLN A 191 -11.38 -9.38 21.19
N GLN A 192 -10.88 -9.55 22.42
CA GLN A 192 -9.68 -8.84 22.87
C GLN A 192 -8.44 -9.28 22.09
N GLN A 193 -8.29 -10.57 21.82
CA GLN A 193 -7.19 -11.10 21.02
C GLN A 193 -7.28 -10.65 19.57
N PHE A 194 -8.48 -10.65 19.01
CA PHE A 194 -8.70 -10.15 17.66
C PHE A 194 -8.45 -8.63 17.55
N GLN A 195 -8.67 -7.87 18.62
CA GLN A 195 -8.31 -6.45 18.67
C GLN A 195 -6.79 -6.24 18.60
N GLN A 196 -5.98 -7.10 19.23
CA GLN A 196 -4.52 -7.03 19.11
C GLN A 196 -4.04 -7.27 17.67
N ILE A 197 -4.77 -8.11 16.91
CA ILE A 197 -4.51 -8.30 15.48
C ILE A 197 -4.92 -7.05 14.69
N GLN A 198 -6.03 -6.40 15.02
CA GLN A 198 -6.43 -5.14 14.38
C GLN A 198 -5.38 -4.04 14.61
N GLU A 199 -4.81 -3.95 15.81
CA GLU A 199 -3.75 -2.98 16.12
C GLU A 199 -2.53 -3.12 15.20
N PHE A 200 -2.20 -4.34 14.74
CA PHE A 200 -1.17 -4.54 13.72
C PHE A 200 -1.50 -3.80 12.41
N PHE A 201 -2.74 -3.89 11.91
CA PHE A 201 -3.17 -3.21 10.68
C PHE A 201 -3.34 -1.69 10.86
N ASP A 202 -3.72 -1.26 12.06
CA ASP A 202 -3.86 0.17 12.36
C ASP A 202 -2.49 0.87 12.37
N THR A 203 -1.49 0.20 12.95
CA THR A 203 -0.13 0.73 13.15
C THR A 203 0.85 0.44 12.02
N MET A 204 0.48 -0.43 11.06
CA MET A 204 1.38 -0.83 9.98
C MET A 204 1.89 0.35 9.14
N PRO A 205 3.05 0.20 8.48
CA PRO A 205 3.56 1.21 7.56
C PRO A 205 2.53 1.52 6.46
N LYS A 206 2.26 2.82 6.27
CA LYS A 206 1.33 3.32 5.27
C LYS A 206 1.97 4.50 4.53
N LEU A 207 1.72 4.59 3.24
CA LEU A 207 2.07 5.78 2.46
C LEU A 207 1.13 6.92 2.91
N SER A 208 1.67 7.95 3.57
CA SER A 208 0.87 9.03 4.12
C SER A 208 1.49 10.41 3.91
N HIS A 209 0.63 11.42 3.88
CA HIS A 209 1.03 12.82 3.91
C HIS A 209 -0.10 13.67 4.49
N THR A 210 0.24 14.62 5.35
CA THR A 210 -0.72 15.54 5.96
C THR A 210 -0.64 16.89 5.28
N VAL A 211 -1.77 17.38 4.76
CA VAL A 211 -1.89 18.70 4.16
C VAL A 211 -2.76 19.59 5.01
N ASP A 212 -2.32 20.83 5.20
CA ASP A 212 -3.17 21.86 5.79
C ASP A 212 -4.31 22.15 4.81
N TYR A 213 -5.55 22.02 5.29
CA TYR A 213 -6.74 22.20 4.49
C TYR A 213 -7.59 23.33 5.05
N ASP A 214 -8.04 24.23 4.18
CA ASP A 214 -8.99 25.30 4.51
C ASP A 214 -10.07 25.30 3.41
N CYS A 215 -11.34 25.16 3.83
CA CYS A 215 -12.43 25.12 2.88
C CYS A 215 -12.74 26.50 2.31
N SER A 216 -12.71 26.62 0.98
CA SER A 216 -13.01 27.88 0.27
C SER A 216 -14.42 28.48 0.53
N LYS A 217 -15.33 27.75 1.17
CA LYS A 217 -16.74 28.15 1.38
C LYS A 217 -17.19 28.15 2.85
N CYS A 218 -16.53 27.43 3.75
CA CYS A 218 -16.93 27.36 5.16
C CYS A 218 -15.72 27.34 6.08
N ASP A 219 -15.95 27.54 7.38
CA ASP A 219 -14.88 27.61 8.39
C ASP A 219 -14.33 26.22 8.79
N TYR A 220 -14.29 25.26 7.87
CA TYR A 220 -13.72 23.94 8.13
C TYR A 220 -12.25 23.96 7.72
N ASP A 221 -11.35 23.75 8.68
CA ASP A 221 -9.90 23.94 8.58
C ASP A 221 -9.07 22.78 9.16
N GLU A 222 -9.68 21.61 9.36
CA GLU A 222 -8.97 20.45 9.90
C GLU A 222 -7.96 19.89 8.88
N PRO A 223 -6.73 19.55 9.29
CA PRO A 223 -5.73 18.96 8.41
C PRO A 223 -6.23 17.66 7.78
N LEU A 224 -5.96 17.49 6.49
CA LEU A 224 -6.32 16.30 5.74
C LEU A 224 -5.15 15.32 5.73
N VAL A 225 -5.39 14.11 6.23
CA VAL A 225 -4.44 13.00 6.11
C VAL A 225 -4.77 12.22 4.85
N LEU A 226 -3.84 12.20 3.90
CA LEU A 226 -3.95 11.43 2.67
C LEU A 226 -3.20 10.13 2.85
N GLU A 227 -3.90 9.00 2.73
CA GLU A 227 -3.32 7.67 2.87
C GLU A 227 -3.57 6.80 1.63
N GLY A 228 -2.53 6.09 1.17
CA GLY A 228 -2.60 5.19 0.02
C GLY A 228 -2.76 5.91 -1.32
N LEU A 229 -2.40 5.23 -2.43
CA LEU A 229 -2.32 5.87 -3.76
C LEU A 229 -3.65 6.38 -4.30
N GLN A 230 -4.76 5.76 -3.90
CA GLN A 230 -6.10 6.19 -4.30
C GLN A 230 -6.36 7.66 -3.93
N ASN A 231 -5.89 8.11 -2.76
CA ASN A 231 -6.06 9.49 -2.31
C ASN A 231 -5.13 10.48 -3.02
N PHE A 232 -4.09 10.00 -3.73
CA PHE A 232 -3.17 10.85 -4.48
C PHE A 232 -3.53 10.98 -5.97
N PHE A 233 -4.46 10.16 -6.48
CA PHE A 233 -4.87 10.11 -7.89
C PHE A 233 -6.38 10.18 -8.16
N ALA A 234 -7.22 10.27 -7.11
CA ALA A 234 -8.68 10.44 -7.22
C ALA A 234 -9.11 11.89 -7.42
#